data_AF-A0A167U077-F1
#
_entry.id   AF-A0A167U077-F1
#
_cell.length_a   1.000
_cell.length_b   1.000
_cell.length_c   1.000
_cell.angle_alpha   90.00
_cell.angle_beta   90.00
_cell.angle_gamma   90.00
#
_symmetry.space_group_name_H-M   'P 1'
#
loop_
_entity.id
_entity.type
_entity.pdbx_description
1 polymer ?
#
loop_
_entity_poly.entity_id
_entity_poly.type
_entity_poly.pdbx_seq_one_letter_code
_entity_poly.pdbx_strand_id
1 'polypeptide(L)'
;MGYTHYYAILGWGTPEWEKAWDQLIQDVPEIIKKARVPLSGPTDDEDEITPVVVDSEEGIYLNGIRGNSHEPFILRKPGHWTFCKTARKPYDVVVASILLRTWMLAPKNLDLGSDGDYEDWADARDLCATLWPDEPTDALWERGD
;
A
#
# COMPACT_ATOMS: atom_id res chain seq x y z
N MET A 1 16.60 4.86 12.23
CA MET A 1 16.52 4.42 10.82
C MET A 1 15.24 3.63 10.67
N GLY A 2 14.43 3.94 9.67
CA GLY A 2 13.10 3.33 9.48
C GLY A 2 13.06 2.59 8.15
N TYR A 3 12.31 1.49 8.12
CA TYR A 3 11.97 0.71 6.92
C TYR A 3 11.03 1.53 6.03
N THR A 4 11.40 1.66 4.75
CA THR A 4 10.79 2.59 3.79
C THR A 4 10.29 1.89 2.54
N HIS A 5 9.13 2.31 2.04
CA HIS A 5 8.64 2.00 0.70
C HIS A 5 8.64 3.27 -0.16
N TYR A 6 9.12 3.16 -1.39
CA TYR A 6 9.22 4.25 -2.37
C TYR A 6 8.31 3.93 -3.55
N TYR A 7 7.53 4.90 -4.01
CA TYR A 7 6.59 4.64 -5.09
C TYR A 7 6.25 5.88 -5.93
N ALA A 8 5.96 5.65 -7.20
CA ALA A 8 5.26 6.57 -8.08
C ALA A 8 4.33 5.82 -9.01
N ILE A 9 3.21 6.46 -9.34
CA ILE A 9 2.35 5.98 -10.42
C ILE A 9 2.75 6.69 -11.72
N LEU A 10 3.10 5.90 -12.71
CA LEU A 10 3.39 6.31 -14.06
C LEU A 10 2.10 6.35 -14.88
N GLY A 11 1.81 7.48 -15.53
CA GLY A 11 0.70 7.58 -16.47
C GLY A 11 -0.69 7.58 -15.83
N TRP A 12 -0.94 8.50 -14.89
CA TRP A 12 -2.25 8.67 -14.22
C TRP A 12 -3.48 8.85 -15.11
N GLY A 13 -3.31 9.23 -16.38
CA GLY A 13 -4.37 9.36 -17.37
C GLY A 13 -4.31 8.29 -18.47
N THR A 14 -3.59 7.20 -18.23
CA THR A 14 -3.59 6.04 -19.13
C THR A 14 -4.81 5.17 -18.82
N PRO A 15 -5.51 4.62 -19.83
CA PRO A 15 -6.66 3.74 -19.61
C PRO A 15 -6.32 2.52 -18.73
N GLU A 16 -5.10 2.01 -18.85
CA GLU A 16 -4.60 0.90 -18.04
C GLU A 16 -4.58 1.25 -16.55
N TRP A 17 -4.03 2.43 -16.20
CA TRP A 17 -4.00 2.88 -14.82
C TRP A 17 -5.38 3.26 -14.31
N GLU A 18 -6.22 3.93 -15.10
CA GLU A 18 -7.58 4.29 -14.69
C GLU A 18 -8.39 3.05 -14.29
N LYS A 19 -8.32 1.98 -15.09
CA LYS A 19 -8.94 0.70 -14.77
C LYS A 19 -8.36 0.08 -13.48
N ALA A 20 -7.04 0.11 -13.33
CA ALA A 20 -6.38 -0.44 -12.15
C ALA A 20 -6.72 0.36 -10.88
N TRP A 21 -6.83 1.68 -10.98
CA TRP A 21 -7.21 2.56 -9.89
C TRP A 21 -8.63 2.29 -9.40
N ASP A 22 -9.59 2.17 -10.31
CA ASP A 22 -10.98 1.84 -9.97
C ASP A 22 -11.09 0.50 -9.22
N GLN A 23 -10.30 -0.50 -9.64
CA GLN A 23 -10.26 -1.79 -8.96
C GLN A 23 -9.53 -1.69 -7.60
N LEU A 24 -8.41 -0.97 -7.54
CA LEU A 24 -7.64 -0.80 -6.31
C LEU A 24 -8.47 -0.14 -5.20
N ILE A 25 -9.27 0.88 -5.52
CA ILE A 25 -10.18 1.53 -4.56
C ILE A 25 -11.20 0.54 -3.98
N GLN A 26 -11.64 -0.45 -4.75
CA GLN A 26 -12.55 -1.51 -4.26
C GLN A 26 -11.82 -2.57 -3.44
N ASP A 27 -10.55 -2.80 -3.73
CA ASP A 27 -9.74 -3.85 -3.13
C ASP A 27 -9.15 -3.44 -1.76
N VAL A 28 -8.81 -2.16 -1.57
CA VAL A 28 -8.22 -1.63 -0.33
C VAL A 28 -9.07 -1.91 0.92
N PRO A 29 -10.40 -1.74 0.92
CA PRO A 29 -11.23 -2.10 2.07
C PRO A 29 -11.12 -3.58 2.48
N GLU A 30 -10.99 -4.49 1.51
CA GLU A 30 -10.81 -5.92 1.80
C GLU A 30 -9.41 -6.22 2.35
N ILE A 31 -8.37 -5.52 1.88
CA ILE A 31 -7.02 -5.56 2.48
C ILE A 31 -7.08 -5.14 3.96
N ILE A 32 -7.67 -3.98 4.25
CA ILE A 32 -7.77 -3.43 5.61
C ILE A 32 -8.51 -4.40 6.54
N LYS A 33 -9.66 -4.90 6.08
CA LYS A 33 -10.49 -5.86 6.81
C LYS A 33 -9.76 -7.19 7.06
N LYS A 34 -8.98 -7.67 6.08
CA LYS A 34 -8.22 -8.91 6.20
C LYS A 34 -7.02 -8.78 7.11
N ALA A 35 -6.30 -7.66 7.04
CA ALA A 35 -5.14 -7.37 7.87
C ALA A 35 -5.49 -7.27 9.35
N ARG A 36 -6.69 -6.77 9.68
CA ARG A 36 -7.16 -6.56 11.07
C ARG A 36 -6.21 -5.71 11.92
N VAL A 37 -5.50 -4.79 11.26
CA VAL A 37 -4.61 -3.83 11.91
C VAL A 37 -5.42 -2.57 12.23
N PRO A 38 -5.31 -2.01 13.45
CA PRO A 38 -5.90 -0.70 13.74
C PRO A 38 -5.21 0.41 12.93
N LEU A 39 -6.01 1.18 12.20
CA LEU A 39 -5.56 2.28 11.35
C LEU A 39 -6.23 3.60 11.74
N SER A 40 -5.59 4.71 11.39
CA SER A 40 -6.11 6.08 11.47
C SER A 40 -5.70 6.86 10.23
N GLY A 41 -6.25 8.05 10.05
CA GLY A 41 -5.77 9.05 9.11
C GLY A 41 -6.84 9.41 8.09
N PRO A 42 -6.96 10.70 7.70
CA PRO A 42 -5.97 11.74 7.89
C PRO A 42 -6.04 12.43 9.25
N THR A 43 -4.87 12.60 9.88
CA THR A 43 -4.62 13.48 11.03
C THR A 43 -3.11 13.60 11.25
N ASP A 44 -2.68 14.76 11.76
CA ASP A 44 -1.29 15.01 12.21
C ASP A 44 -1.15 14.80 13.74
N ASP A 45 -2.24 14.54 14.45
CA ASP A 45 -2.27 14.27 15.88
C ASP A 45 -2.28 12.74 16.13
N GLU A 46 -1.21 12.22 16.72
CA GLU A 46 -1.06 10.79 17.02
C GLU A 46 -2.06 10.26 18.05
N ASP A 47 -2.65 11.14 18.87
CA ASP A 47 -3.67 10.77 19.86
C ASP A 47 -5.10 10.80 19.28
N GLU A 48 -5.29 11.40 18.11
CA GLU A 48 -6.54 11.41 17.37
C GLU A 48 -6.67 10.16 16.47
N ILE A 49 -7.85 9.54 16.49
CA ILE A 49 -8.19 8.42 15.60
C ILE A 49 -9.27 8.90 14.65
N THR A 50 -8.90 9.08 13.38
CA THR A 50 -9.81 9.44 12.29
C THR A 50 -10.02 8.25 11.33
N PRO A 51 -11.16 8.17 10.62
CA PRO A 51 -11.37 7.12 9.63
C PRO A 51 -10.39 7.24 8.46
N VAL A 52 -9.83 6.10 8.03
CA VAL A 52 -9.03 5.97 6.80
C VAL A 52 -9.77 6.54 5.58
N VAL A 53 -9.04 7.19 4.68
CA VAL A 53 -9.59 7.64 3.40
C VAL A 53 -9.25 6.61 2.33
N VAL A 54 -10.28 6.15 1.63
CA VAL A 54 -10.20 5.28 0.45
C VAL A 54 -11.28 5.77 -0.50
N ASP A 55 -10.91 6.66 -1.40
CA ASP A 55 -11.84 7.36 -2.28
C ASP A 55 -11.20 7.57 -3.66
N SER A 56 -12.02 7.50 -4.72
CA SER A 56 -11.54 7.62 -6.10
C SER A 56 -11.01 9.01 -6.44
N GLU A 57 -11.50 10.06 -5.77
CA GLU A 57 -11.10 11.45 -5.96
C GLU A 57 -10.03 11.88 -4.94
N GLU A 58 -10.22 11.57 -3.66
CA GLU A 58 -9.28 11.97 -2.59
C GLU A 58 -8.04 11.07 -2.50
N GLY A 59 -8.14 9.83 -2.96
CA GLY A 59 -7.07 8.83 -2.93
C GLY A 59 -7.14 7.88 -1.74
N ILE A 60 -5.99 7.33 -1.39
CA ILE A 60 -5.81 6.48 -0.21
C ILE A 60 -4.95 7.22 0.79
N TYR A 61 -5.45 7.36 2.02
CA TYR A 61 -4.71 7.93 3.15
C TYR A 61 -4.91 7.04 4.37
N LEU A 62 -3.81 6.53 4.92
CA LEU A 62 -3.82 5.77 6.17
C LEU A 62 -2.48 5.85 6.91
N ASN A 63 -2.52 5.59 8.21
CA ASN A 63 -1.37 5.42 9.10
C ASN A 63 -1.74 4.41 10.21
N GLY A 64 -0.75 3.97 10.98
CA GLY A 64 -1.03 3.29 12.24
C GLY A 64 -1.62 4.23 13.29
N ILE A 65 -2.17 3.68 14.37
CA ILE A 65 -2.72 4.47 15.49
C ILE A 65 -1.66 4.70 16.59
N ARG A 66 -1.63 5.89 17.20
CA ARG A 66 -0.81 6.18 18.41
C ARG A 66 0.64 5.73 18.23
N GLY A 67 1.22 5.01 19.21
CA GLY A 67 2.58 4.47 19.12
C GLY A 67 2.84 3.50 17.96
N ASN A 68 1.80 3.04 17.24
CA ASN A 68 1.92 2.25 16.02
C ASN A 68 1.90 3.10 14.72
N SER A 69 1.71 4.42 14.80
CA SER A 69 1.87 5.35 13.67
C SER A 69 3.36 5.62 13.37
N HIS A 70 3.70 6.02 12.14
CA HIS A 70 5.03 6.55 11.84
C HIS A 70 5.03 7.69 10.81
N GLU A 71 4.84 7.38 9.53
CA GLU A 71 4.58 8.35 8.47
C GLU A 71 3.30 7.91 7.73
N PRO A 72 2.38 8.83 7.37
CA PRO A 72 1.16 8.46 6.65
C PRO A 72 1.50 7.92 5.27
N PHE A 73 0.83 6.84 4.87
CA PHE A 73 0.80 6.37 3.49
C PHE A 73 -0.23 7.16 2.70
N ILE A 74 0.18 7.72 1.56
CA ILE A 74 -0.66 8.56 0.72
C ILE A 74 -0.48 8.17 -0.75
N LEU A 75 -1.53 7.62 -1.37
CA LEU A 75 -1.56 7.34 -2.80
C LEU A 75 -2.69 8.14 -3.45
N ARG A 76 -2.33 9.25 -4.15
CA ARG A 76 -3.29 10.15 -4.80
C ARG A 76 -2.65 10.97 -5.91
N LYS A 77 -3.47 11.70 -6.69
CA LYS A 77 -3.01 12.71 -7.65
C LYS A 77 -2.54 14.00 -6.93
N PRO A 78 -1.51 14.70 -7.44
CA PRO A 78 -0.57 14.24 -8.47
C PRO A 78 0.41 13.22 -7.88
N GLY A 79 0.54 12.05 -8.50
CA GLY A 79 1.42 10.99 -7.99
C GLY A 79 2.87 11.19 -8.40
N HIS A 80 3.49 12.19 -7.79
CA HIS A 80 4.94 12.37 -7.83
C HIS A 80 5.64 11.22 -7.09
N TRP A 81 6.92 11.01 -7.41
CA TRP A 81 7.77 10.09 -6.65
C TRP A 81 7.78 10.47 -5.17
N THR A 82 7.38 9.53 -4.33
CA THR A 82 7.21 9.71 -2.89
C THR A 82 7.64 8.46 -2.14
N PHE A 83 7.59 8.51 -0.82
CA PHE A 83 7.90 7.39 0.05
C PHE A 83 7.03 7.40 1.31
N CYS A 84 7.00 6.28 2.02
CA CYS A 84 6.39 6.14 3.34
C CYS A 84 7.31 5.27 4.21
N LYS A 85 7.79 5.83 5.31
CA LYS A 85 8.49 5.04 6.34
C LYS A 85 7.47 4.46 7.28
N THR A 86 7.42 3.14 7.35
CA THR A 86 6.56 2.42 8.28
C THR A 86 7.31 1.99 9.53
N ALA A 87 8.65 1.94 9.47
CA ALA A 87 9.50 1.40 10.53
C ALA A 87 9.07 -0.03 10.97
N ARG A 88 8.54 -0.83 10.04
CA ARG A 88 7.99 -2.17 10.30
C ARG A 88 6.90 -2.20 11.38
N LYS A 89 6.20 -1.07 11.58
CA LYS A 89 5.05 -1.01 12.49
C LYS A 89 3.88 -1.81 11.92
N PRO A 90 2.89 -2.21 12.75
CA PRO A 90 1.85 -3.13 12.33
C PRO A 90 1.09 -2.74 11.04
N TYR A 91 0.94 -1.44 10.75
CA TYR A 91 0.25 -0.99 9.52
C TYR A 91 1.06 -1.19 8.24
N ASP A 92 2.34 -1.57 8.34
CA ASP A 92 3.21 -1.84 7.20
C ASP A 92 2.62 -2.93 6.29
N VAL A 93 2.04 -4.00 6.85
CA VAL A 93 1.40 -5.05 6.04
C VAL A 93 0.27 -4.50 5.16
N VAL A 94 -0.45 -3.48 5.63
CA VAL A 94 -1.51 -2.82 4.84
C VAL A 94 -0.87 -2.01 3.71
N VAL A 95 0.16 -1.21 4.01
CA VAL A 95 0.89 -0.41 3.03
C VAL A 95 1.51 -1.30 1.93
N ALA A 96 2.26 -2.33 2.34
CA ALA A 96 2.90 -3.28 1.44
C ALA A 96 1.87 -4.05 0.61
N SER A 97 0.74 -4.47 1.19
CA SER A 97 -0.33 -5.15 0.44
C SER A 97 -0.99 -4.24 -0.61
N ILE A 98 -1.19 -2.95 -0.30
CA ILE A 98 -1.73 -1.98 -1.27
C ILE A 98 -0.75 -1.78 -2.43
N LEU A 99 0.55 -1.64 -2.14
CA LEU A 99 1.58 -1.50 -3.17
C LEU A 99 1.72 -2.77 -4.02
N LEU A 100 1.69 -3.96 -3.39
CA LEU A 100 1.69 -5.23 -4.10
C LEU A 100 0.46 -5.37 -4.99
N ARG A 101 -0.74 -5.04 -4.47
CA ARG A 101 -1.97 -5.10 -5.26
C ARG A 101 -1.94 -4.12 -6.43
N THR A 102 -1.38 -2.94 -6.22
CA THR A 102 -1.13 -1.95 -7.29
C THR A 102 -0.25 -2.54 -8.39
N TRP A 103 0.84 -3.22 -8.02
CA TRP A 103 1.71 -3.91 -8.97
C TRP A 103 0.99 -5.04 -9.69
N MET A 104 0.19 -5.86 -9.00
CA MET A 104 -0.57 -6.96 -9.61
C MET A 104 -1.55 -6.44 -10.68
N LEU A 105 -2.20 -5.31 -10.42
CA LEU A 105 -3.19 -4.72 -11.33
C LEU A 105 -2.55 -4.00 -12.53
N ALA A 106 -1.44 -3.29 -12.32
CA ALA A 106 -0.79 -2.50 -13.36
C ALA A 106 0.74 -2.41 -13.16
N PRO A 107 1.49 -3.51 -13.40
CA PRO A 107 2.91 -3.58 -13.05
C PRO A 107 3.78 -2.60 -13.85
N LYS A 108 3.30 -2.12 -15.02
CA LYS A 108 4.00 -1.14 -15.85
C LYS A 108 3.71 0.31 -15.45
N ASN A 109 2.70 0.54 -14.63
CA ASN A 109 2.28 1.86 -14.16
C ASN A 109 2.76 2.16 -12.75
N LEU A 110 3.46 1.24 -12.10
CA LEU A 110 4.01 1.44 -10.77
C LEU A 110 5.54 1.39 -10.87
N ASP A 111 6.18 2.50 -10.49
CA ASP A 111 7.59 2.52 -10.14
C ASP A 111 7.67 2.30 -8.62
N LEU A 112 8.29 1.20 -8.18
CA LEU A 112 8.26 0.71 -6.78
C LEU A 112 9.67 0.36 -6.31
N GLY A 113 10.00 0.79 -5.09
CA GLY A 113 11.19 0.40 -4.35
C GLY A 113 10.88 0.15 -2.88
N SER A 114 11.73 -0.62 -2.21
CA SER A 114 11.63 -0.88 -0.77
C SER A 114 13.03 -1.02 -0.18
N ASP A 115 13.17 -0.69 1.10
CA ASP A 115 14.37 -1.05 1.88
C ASP A 115 14.44 -2.57 2.16
N GLY A 116 13.33 -3.29 1.96
CA GLY A 116 13.21 -4.74 2.18
C GLY A 116 13.38 -5.59 0.95
N ASP A 117 13.50 -6.89 1.19
CA ASP A 117 13.64 -7.91 0.16
C ASP A 117 12.39 -8.81 0.04
N TYR A 118 12.53 -9.93 -0.69
CA TYR A 118 11.48 -10.92 -0.82
C TYR A 118 10.93 -11.36 0.55
N GLU A 119 11.76 -11.68 1.54
CA GLU A 119 11.26 -12.19 2.82
C GLU A 119 10.54 -11.11 3.64
N ASP A 120 10.98 -9.85 3.57
CA ASP A 120 10.29 -8.72 4.23
C ASP A 120 8.85 -8.50 3.70
N TRP A 121 8.56 -8.95 2.48
CA TRP A 121 7.24 -8.80 1.85
C TRP A 121 6.33 -10.04 2.01
N ALA A 122 6.74 -11.04 2.81
CA ALA A 122 5.99 -12.29 2.99
C ALA A 122 4.56 -12.07 3.48
N ASP A 123 4.35 -11.25 4.51
CA ASP A 123 3.02 -11.00 5.06
C ASP A 123 2.08 -10.35 4.03
N ALA A 124 2.59 -9.45 3.19
CA ALA A 124 1.81 -8.82 2.12
C ALA A 124 1.45 -9.83 1.03
N ARG A 125 2.40 -10.71 0.65
CA ARG A 125 2.12 -11.78 -0.32
C ARG A 125 1.09 -12.77 0.17
N ASP A 126 1.20 -13.21 1.43
CA ASP A 126 0.27 -14.15 2.03
C ASP A 126 -1.14 -13.56 2.16
N LEU A 127 -1.23 -12.28 2.54
CA LEU A 127 -2.50 -11.56 2.59
C LEU A 127 -3.12 -11.43 1.20
N CYS A 128 -2.37 -10.98 0.20
CA CYS A 128 -2.84 -10.86 -1.18
C CYS A 128 -3.21 -12.22 -1.77
N ALA A 129 -2.42 -13.28 -1.54
CA ALA A 129 -2.73 -14.63 -2.03
C ALA A 129 -4.01 -15.20 -1.39
N THR A 130 -4.34 -14.76 -0.17
CA THR A 130 -5.62 -15.14 0.45
C THR A 130 -6.82 -14.42 -0.18
N LEU A 131 -6.65 -13.18 -0.61
CA LEU A 131 -7.72 -12.38 -1.23
C LEU A 131 -7.90 -12.70 -2.72
N TRP A 132 -6.79 -12.95 -3.43
CA TRP A 132 -6.73 -13.21 -4.86
C TRP A 132 -5.90 -14.47 -5.15
N PRO A 133 -6.41 -15.67 -4.82
CA PRO A 133 -5.64 -16.92 -4.90
C PRO A 133 -5.25 -17.34 -6.32
N ASP A 134 -5.92 -16.80 -7.34
CA ASP A 134 -5.68 -17.11 -8.75
C ASP A 134 -4.71 -16.12 -9.42
N GLU A 135 -4.18 -15.13 -8.69
CA GLU A 135 -3.27 -14.12 -9.19
C GLU A 135 -1.86 -14.27 -8.57
N PRO A 136 -0.77 -14.12 -9.34
CA PRO A 136 0.59 -14.28 -8.83
C PRO A 136 0.98 -13.14 -7.88
N THR A 137 1.48 -13.48 -6.69
CA THR A 137 1.94 -12.50 -5.68
C THR A 137 3.46 -12.54 -5.44
N ASP A 138 4.17 -13.53 -5.97
CA ASP A 138 5.59 -13.81 -5.74
C ASP A 138 6.54 -13.20 -6.78
N ALA A 139 6.02 -12.72 -7.91
CA ALA A 139 6.83 -12.23 -9.02
C ALA A 139 7.29 -10.76 -8.91
N LEU A 140 6.92 -10.05 -7.84
CA LEU A 140 7.36 -8.67 -7.62
C LEU A 140 8.86 -8.57 -7.26
N TRP A 141 9.32 -9.45 -6.37
CA TRP A 141 10.71 -9.47 -5.90
C TRP A 141 11.36 -10.79 -6.29
N GLU A 142 12.62 -10.74 -6.73
CA GLU A 142 13.39 -11.97 -6.92
C GLU A 142 13.65 -12.62 -5.57
N ARG A 143 13.41 -13.92 -5.47
CA ARG A 143 13.77 -14.69 -4.29
C ARG A 143 15.29 -14.83 -4.26
N GLY A 144 15.92 -14.27 -3.23
CA GLY A 144 17.35 -14.47 -3.00
C GLY A 144 17.68 -15.97 -2.86
N ASP A 145 18.83 -16.36 -3.40
CA ASP A 145 19.37 -17.74 -3.30
C ASP A 145 19.65 -18.19 -1.86
#